data_AF-A0A8J7JDR3-F1
#
_entry.id   AF-A0A8J7JDR3-F1
#
_cell.length_a   1.000
_cell.length_b   1.000
_cell.length_c   1.000
_cell.angle_alpha   90.00
_cell.angle_beta   90.00
_cell.angle_gamma   90.00
#
_symmetry.space_group_name_H-M   'P 1'
#
loop_
_entity.id
_entity.type
_entity.pdbx_description
1 polymer ?
#
loop_
_entity_poly.entity_id
_entity_poly.type
_entity_poly.pdbx_seq_one_letter_code
_entity_poly.pdbx_strand_id
1 'polypeptide(L)'
;MKEKDRAWFSKEFTGFFSSLSTKSKTILTLGYKMREKLALFVKSKDFQEIEIFSPIEACNNQIGKELQCFQRYSYYLLIAQSLDLNNPAEQREAAQKRAKCLKERFRFDLAMYIAHCQFQGESVARQRRKNPTLFGSRLLDLIKILLIKKMRFGDDKFANLFLQQTQATKYSDFKKSLLGYLMLNVEDPKGGTFIQKRLTQILVSFQKNHDEDRLNSALILQTCKKIINTLLTNAQSTFFDASTTTPTQANPLISIRLFVKLLLICPAAQTYLESQIAGFIEYYASYPESECQGFVNFVEVLNIALAIYTDTVNYSLLEVKSEQQENNSAIDLKAYRVFVHHQPQ
;
A
#
# COMPACT_ATOMS: atom_id res chain seq x y z
N MET A 1 8.37 23.89 13.30
CA MET A 1 9.48 23.12 12.68
C MET A 1 8.88 22.24 11.59
N LYS A 2 9.26 22.43 10.32
CA LYS A 2 8.63 21.73 9.19
C LYS A 2 9.03 20.25 9.21
N GLU A 3 8.18 19.36 8.72
CA GLU A 3 8.40 17.91 8.76
C GLU A 3 9.65 17.45 7.97
N LYS A 4 10.06 18.26 6.99
CA LYS A 4 11.35 18.15 6.29
C LYS A 4 12.54 18.37 7.23
N ASP A 5 12.41 19.32 8.16
CA ASP A 5 13.45 19.66 9.13
C ASP A 5 13.59 18.54 10.17
N ARG A 6 12.53 17.81 10.52
CA ARG A 6 12.58 16.68 11.47
C ARG A 6 13.22 15.42 10.90
N ALA A 7 12.90 15.08 9.65
CA ALA A 7 13.50 13.91 8.99
C ALA A 7 14.95 14.17 8.54
N TRP A 8 15.26 15.41 8.15
CA TRP A 8 16.63 15.86 7.94
C TRP A 8 17.39 15.88 9.27
N PHE A 9 16.82 16.44 10.34
CA PHE A 9 17.43 16.46 11.66
C PHE A 9 17.68 15.06 12.18
N SER A 10 16.73 14.13 12.12
CA SER A 10 16.99 12.74 12.57
C SER A 10 18.12 12.06 11.79
N LYS A 11 18.13 12.17 10.45
CA LYS A 11 19.16 11.55 9.59
C LYS A 11 20.54 12.22 9.70
N GLU A 12 20.58 13.56 9.78
CA GLU A 12 21.83 14.27 10.02
C GLU A 12 22.30 14.11 11.46
N PHE A 13 21.41 14.04 12.44
CA PHE A 13 21.76 13.88 13.85
C PHE A 13 22.35 12.49 14.08
N THR A 14 21.69 11.40 13.68
CA THR A 14 22.27 10.05 13.84
C THR A 14 23.52 9.87 12.99
N GLY A 15 23.55 10.38 11.75
CA GLY A 15 24.72 10.40 10.88
C GLY A 15 25.90 11.25 11.38
N PHE A 16 25.62 12.38 12.02
CA PHE A 16 26.61 13.28 12.64
C PHE A 16 27.21 12.64 13.88
N PHE A 17 26.39 12.07 14.77
CA PHE A 17 26.90 11.42 15.99
C PHE A 17 27.64 10.11 15.71
N SER A 18 27.23 9.33 14.71
CA SER A 18 27.95 8.12 14.27
C SER A 18 29.26 8.45 13.51
N SER A 19 29.29 9.53 12.72
CA SER A 19 30.52 9.99 12.05
C SER A 19 31.51 10.68 13.00
N LEU A 20 31.02 11.35 14.06
CA LEU A 20 31.84 11.88 15.15
C LEU A 20 32.55 10.77 15.95
N SER A 21 31.96 9.57 16.00
CA SER A 21 32.58 8.39 16.64
C SER A 21 33.69 7.76 15.77
N THR A 22 33.59 7.85 14.43
CA THR A 22 34.42 7.05 13.51
C THR A 22 35.44 7.84 12.67
N LYS A 23 35.29 9.15 12.46
CA LYS A 23 36.26 9.94 11.66
C LYS A 23 36.65 11.26 12.31
N SER A 24 37.79 11.22 13.00
CA SER A 24 38.58 12.36 13.46
C SER A 24 39.08 13.20 12.28
N LYS A 25 38.45 14.37 12.04
CA LYS A 25 39.13 15.57 11.50
C LYS A 25 38.37 16.88 11.78
N THR A 26 37.04 16.83 11.96
CA THR A 26 36.22 17.99 12.36
C THR A 26 36.19 18.24 13.88
N ILE A 27 36.87 17.40 14.67
CA ILE A 27 36.81 17.36 16.16
C ILE A 27 38.07 18.00 16.81
N LEU A 28 38.79 18.84 16.08
CA LEU A 28 39.96 19.53 16.65
C LEU A 28 39.58 20.64 17.64
N THR A 29 38.30 21.02 17.71
CA THR A 29 37.79 22.13 18.55
C THR A 29 36.91 21.71 19.72
N LEU A 30 36.53 20.43 19.87
CA LEU A 30 35.71 19.96 21.01
C LEU A 30 36.59 19.33 22.13
N GLY A 31 36.45 19.85 23.36
CA GLY A 31 37.23 19.41 24.52
C GLY A 31 37.04 17.94 24.89
N TYR A 32 38.10 17.31 25.43
CA TYR A 32 38.18 15.87 25.74
C TYR A 32 36.98 15.32 26.53
N LYS A 33 36.51 16.03 27.57
CA LYS A 33 35.34 15.64 28.38
C LYS A 33 34.04 15.52 27.59
N MET A 34 33.88 16.32 26.54
CA MET A 34 32.68 16.30 25.71
C MET A 34 32.71 15.13 24.72
N ARG A 35 33.91 14.75 24.24
CA ARG A 35 34.09 13.53 23.44
C ARG A 35 33.77 12.27 24.24
N GLU A 36 34.20 12.21 25.49
CA GLU A 36 33.91 11.08 26.38
C GLU A 36 32.42 10.95 26.67
N LYS A 37 31.73 12.06 26.98
CA LYS A 37 30.28 12.07 27.17
C LYS A 37 29.50 11.69 25.90
N LEU A 38 29.96 12.12 24.73
CA LEU A 38 29.35 11.74 23.45
C LEU A 38 29.57 10.27 23.11
N ALA A 39 30.77 9.73 23.37
CA ALA A 39 31.05 8.32 23.18
C ALA A 39 30.24 7.43 24.15
N LEU A 40 30.03 7.90 25.39
CA LEU A 40 29.15 7.24 26.35
C LEU A 40 27.67 7.35 25.93
N PHE A 41 27.24 8.49 25.38
CA PHE A 41 25.89 8.69 24.88
C PHE A 41 25.60 7.79 23.68
N VAL A 42 26.48 7.71 22.68
CA VAL A 42 26.32 6.79 21.52
C VAL A 42 26.25 5.31 21.94
N LYS A 43 26.88 4.95 23.07
CA LYS A 43 26.81 3.61 23.66
C LYS A 43 25.67 3.41 24.66
N SER A 44 24.89 4.45 24.95
CA SER A 44 23.81 4.41 25.93
C SER A 44 22.54 3.79 25.36
N LYS A 45 21.67 3.29 26.24
CA LYS A 45 20.32 2.84 25.86
C LYS A 45 19.52 3.96 25.18
N ASP A 46 19.66 5.19 25.67
CA ASP A 46 18.93 6.34 25.13
C ASP A 46 19.24 6.59 23.65
N PHE A 47 20.50 6.40 23.22
CA PHE A 47 20.87 6.52 21.82
C PHE A 47 20.36 5.34 20.97
N GLN A 48 20.37 4.12 21.52
CA GLN A 48 19.78 2.95 20.87
C GLN A 48 18.26 3.11 20.69
N GLU A 49 17.58 3.70 21.67
CA GLU A 49 16.16 4.06 21.57
C GLU A 49 15.92 5.10 20.47
N ILE A 50 16.82 6.09 20.34
CA ILE A 50 16.75 7.11 19.27
C ILE A 50 17.02 6.50 17.88
N GLU A 51 17.94 5.54 17.78
CA GLU A 51 18.33 4.84 16.55
C GLU A 51 17.15 4.06 15.94
N ILE A 52 16.27 3.49 16.78
CA ILE A 52 15.06 2.76 16.35
C ILE A 52 14.09 3.66 15.59
N PHE A 53 14.09 4.98 15.84
CA PHE A 53 13.26 5.94 15.09
C PHE A 53 13.85 6.34 13.74
N SER A 54 15.05 5.86 13.40
CA SER A 54 15.59 5.91 12.05
C SER A 54 15.17 4.61 11.34
N PRO A 55 14.11 4.62 10.49
CA PRO A 55 13.73 3.43 9.72
C PRO A 55 14.84 2.98 8.76
N ILE A 56 15.91 3.76 8.64
CA ILE A 56 17.07 3.48 7.82
C ILE A 56 18.10 2.65 8.61
N GLU A 57 18.27 2.84 9.93
CA GLU A 57 19.36 2.19 10.69
C GLU A 57 19.04 0.76 11.12
N ALA A 58 17.79 0.47 11.51
CA ALA A 58 17.34 -0.92 11.72
C ALA A 58 17.43 -1.79 10.44
N CYS A 59 17.45 -1.16 9.25
CA CYS A 59 17.68 -1.82 7.95
C CYS A 59 19.13 -1.73 7.45
N ASN A 60 19.99 -0.86 7.99
CA ASN A 60 21.32 -0.59 7.42
C ASN A 60 22.42 -1.50 7.93
N ASN A 61 22.27 -2.11 9.11
CA ASN A 61 23.40 -2.78 9.74
C ASN A 61 23.80 -4.09 9.05
N GLN A 62 23.04 -4.57 8.06
CA GLN A 62 23.41 -5.76 7.26
C GLN A 62 23.09 -5.73 5.75
N ILE A 63 22.51 -4.67 5.17
CA ILE A 63 21.82 -4.85 3.88
C ILE A 63 22.38 -3.98 2.73
N GLY A 64 22.76 -4.65 1.64
CA GLY A 64 23.36 -4.07 0.45
C GLY A 64 22.45 -3.10 -0.32
N LYS A 65 22.99 -2.57 -1.43
CA LYS A 65 22.33 -1.58 -2.31
C LYS A 65 20.91 -1.96 -2.77
N GLU A 66 20.54 -3.23 -2.70
CA GLU A 66 19.26 -3.81 -3.12
C GLU A 66 18.05 -3.32 -2.29
N LEU A 67 18.25 -2.92 -1.02
CA LEU A 67 17.13 -2.41 -0.19
C LEU A 67 16.68 -0.99 -0.53
N GLN A 68 17.45 -0.24 -1.34
CA GLN A 68 17.03 1.10 -1.77
C GLN A 68 15.72 1.06 -2.55
N CYS A 69 15.44 -0.02 -3.28
CA CYS A 69 14.19 -0.15 -4.03
C CYS A 69 12.96 -0.18 -3.10
N PHE A 70 13.08 -0.82 -1.93
CA PHE A 70 11.99 -0.99 -0.98
C PHE A 70 11.85 0.15 0.04
N GLN A 71 12.80 1.10 0.11
CA GLN A 71 12.71 2.29 0.98
C GLN A 71 11.42 3.09 0.75
N ARG A 72 10.91 3.11 -0.49
CA ARG A 72 9.65 3.80 -0.84
C ARG A 72 8.41 3.17 -0.20
N TYR A 73 8.52 1.90 0.23
CA TYR A 73 7.47 1.13 0.89
C TYR A 73 7.66 1.03 2.40
N SER A 74 8.57 1.82 2.97
CA SER A 74 8.89 1.85 4.41
C SER A 74 7.68 2.06 5.32
N TYR A 75 6.59 2.69 4.83
CA TYR A 75 5.38 2.83 5.63
C TYR A 75 4.73 1.48 5.97
N TYR A 76 4.84 0.47 5.11
CA TYR A 76 4.36 -0.88 5.42
C TYR A 76 5.13 -1.50 6.59
N LEU A 77 6.46 -1.37 6.56
CA LEU A 77 7.34 -1.83 7.65
C LEU A 77 7.00 -1.12 8.97
N LEU A 78 6.79 0.20 8.92
CA LEU A 78 6.37 0.99 10.08
C LEU A 78 4.99 0.56 10.63
N ILE A 79 4.06 0.16 9.75
CA ILE A 79 2.77 -0.39 10.18
C ILE A 79 3.00 -1.72 10.92
N ALA A 80 3.81 -2.62 10.39
CA ALA A 80 4.13 -3.88 11.08
C ALA A 80 4.78 -3.63 12.44
N GLN A 81 5.74 -2.71 12.53
CA GLN A 81 6.37 -2.31 13.79
C GLN A 81 5.36 -1.72 14.80
N SER A 82 4.36 -0.98 14.33
CA SER A 82 3.31 -0.44 15.20
C SER A 82 2.40 -1.50 15.82
N LEU A 83 2.32 -2.69 15.19
CA LEU A 83 1.49 -3.79 15.65
C LEU A 83 2.24 -4.79 16.53
N ASP A 84 3.58 -4.78 16.50
CA ASP A 84 4.40 -5.71 17.27
C ASP A 84 4.36 -5.38 18.76
N LEU A 85 3.74 -6.27 19.55
CA LEU A 85 3.59 -6.12 21.00
C LEU A 85 4.92 -6.19 21.76
N ASN A 86 5.98 -6.69 21.13
CA ASN A 86 7.32 -6.67 21.71
C ASN A 86 7.91 -5.25 21.74
N ASN A 87 7.39 -4.33 20.91
CA ASN A 87 7.84 -2.95 20.88
C ASN A 87 7.18 -2.12 22.01
N PRO A 88 7.95 -1.25 22.70
CA PRO A 88 7.42 -0.27 23.63
C PRO A 88 6.24 0.52 23.06
N ALA A 89 5.30 0.92 23.93
CA ALA A 89 4.11 1.67 23.50
C ALA A 89 4.45 2.96 22.74
N GLU A 90 5.49 3.67 23.18
CA GLU A 90 5.98 4.90 22.55
C GLU A 90 6.51 4.65 21.13
N GLN A 91 7.25 3.56 20.93
CA GLN A 91 7.76 3.16 19.61
C GLN A 91 6.62 2.79 18.67
N ARG A 92 5.63 2.04 19.16
CA ARG A 92 4.44 1.68 18.37
C ARG A 92 3.67 2.92 17.93
N GLU A 93 3.44 3.87 18.84
CA GLU A 93 2.75 5.12 18.54
C GLU A 93 3.54 5.98 17.53
N ALA A 94 4.85 6.08 17.70
CA ALA A 94 5.72 6.82 16.78
C ALA A 94 5.71 6.20 15.37
N ALA A 95 5.83 4.87 15.28
CA ALA A 95 5.78 4.13 14.02
C ALA A 95 4.43 4.32 13.33
N GLN A 96 3.32 4.23 14.06
CA GLN A 96 1.98 4.48 13.54
C GLN A 96 1.83 5.90 12.99
N LYS A 97 2.23 6.92 13.76
CA LYS A 97 2.19 8.33 13.32
C LYS A 97 3.03 8.54 12.08
N ARG A 98 4.24 7.97 12.04
CA ARG A 98 5.15 8.12 10.91
C ARG A 98 4.62 7.43 9.65
N ALA A 99 4.08 6.23 9.77
CA ALA A 99 3.45 5.52 8.66
C ALA A 99 2.29 6.34 8.08
N LYS A 100 1.43 6.90 8.94
CA LYS A 100 0.33 7.79 8.52
C LYS A 100 0.85 9.00 7.73
N CYS A 101 1.87 9.70 8.24
CA CYS A 101 2.47 10.84 7.54
C CYS A 101 3.05 10.45 6.17
N LEU A 102 3.72 9.31 6.05
CA LEU A 102 4.27 8.84 4.77
C LEU A 102 3.15 8.52 3.78
N LYS A 103 2.06 7.90 4.23
CA LYS A 103 0.89 7.61 3.40
C LYS A 103 0.21 8.88 2.91
N GLU A 104 0.00 9.85 3.79
CA GLU A 104 -0.55 11.17 3.44
C GLU A 104 0.33 11.92 2.45
N ARG A 105 1.65 11.89 2.66
CA ARG A 105 2.61 12.48 1.73
C ARG A 105 2.55 11.83 0.36
N PHE A 106 2.53 10.49 0.29
CA PHE A 106 2.39 9.77 -0.97
C PHE A 106 1.13 10.21 -1.73
N ARG A 107 -0.02 10.29 -1.04
CA ARG A 107 -1.28 10.76 -1.63
C ARG A 107 -1.17 12.18 -2.17
N PHE A 108 -0.62 13.09 -1.38
CA PHE A 108 -0.44 14.48 -1.79
C PHE A 108 0.47 14.60 -3.02
N ASP A 109 1.61 13.90 -3.00
CA ASP A 109 2.54 13.88 -4.12
C ASP A 109 1.89 13.27 -5.38
N LEU A 110 1.07 12.23 -5.22
CA LEU A 110 0.28 11.61 -6.30
C LEU A 110 -0.75 12.58 -6.88
N ALA A 111 -1.55 13.23 -6.03
CA ALA A 111 -2.52 14.25 -6.42
C ALA A 111 -1.88 15.41 -7.19
N MET A 112 -0.78 15.95 -6.64
CA MET A 112 -0.04 17.04 -7.27
C MET A 112 0.54 16.62 -8.63
N TYR A 113 1.12 15.43 -8.73
CA TYR A 113 1.65 14.91 -9.99
C TYR A 113 0.55 14.81 -11.05
N ILE A 114 -0.60 14.22 -10.72
CA ILE A 114 -1.75 14.07 -11.63
C ILE A 114 -2.24 15.44 -12.13
N ALA A 115 -2.42 16.40 -11.22
CA ALA A 115 -2.87 17.75 -11.58
C ALA A 115 -1.89 18.40 -12.57
N HIS A 116 -0.59 18.38 -12.28
CA HIS A 116 0.42 18.97 -13.16
C HIS A 116 0.48 18.31 -14.54
N CYS A 117 0.42 16.98 -14.60
CA CYS A 117 0.40 16.25 -15.86
C CYS A 117 -0.75 16.65 -16.77
N GLN A 118 -1.89 17.03 -16.22
CA GLN A 118 -3.07 17.42 -17.00
C GLN A 118 -3.08 18.85 -17.47
N PHE A 119 -2.59 19.78 -16.64
CA PHE A 119 -2.57 21.20 -16.99
C PHE A 119 -1.38 21.59 -17.88
N GLN A 120 -0.23 20.93 -17.73
CA GLN A 120 1.03 21.37 -18.36
C GLN A 120 1.61 20.33 -19.34
N GLY A 121 0.96 19.18 -19.50
CA GLY A 121 1.45 18.06 -20.31
C GLY A 121 2.54 17.25 -19.59
N GLU A 122 2.65 15.97 -19.93
CA GLU A 122 3.53 15.01 -19.24
C GLU A 122 5.01 15.39 -19.25
N SER A 123 5.49 16.04 -20.31
CA SER A 123 6.91 16.41 -20.44
C SER A 123 7.30 17.55 -19.49
N VAL A 124 6.42 18.54 -19.31
CA VAL A 124 6.66 19.68 -18.40
C VAL A 124 6.43 19.28 -16.94
N ALA A 125 5.43 18.42 -16.69
CA ALA A 125 5.16 17.89 -15.35
C ALA A 125 6.35 17.09 -14.80
N ARG A 126 6.99 16.24 -15.63
CA ARG A 126 8.19 15.47 -15.26
C ARG A 126 9.39 16.34 -14.89
N GLN A 127 9.53 17.51 -15.51
CA GLN A 127 10.62 18.45 -15.20
C GLN A 127 10.41 19.17 -13.87
N ARG A 128 9.15 19.46 -13.50
CA ARG A 128 8.82 20.24 -12.30
C ARG A 128 8.56 19.40 -11.05
N ARG A 129 8.08 18.16 -11.22
CA ARG A 129 7.76 17.25 -10.11
C ARG A 129 8.22 15.83 -10.43
N LYS A 130 8.86 15.20 -9.44
CA LYS A 130 9.24 13.78 -9.52
C LYS A 130 7.99 12.92 -9.41
N ASN A 131 7.88 11.89 -10.25
CA ASN A 131 6.82 10.90 -10.14
C ASN A 131 6.95 10.15 -8.81
N PRO A 132 5.89 10.06 -7.98
CA PRO A 132 5.91 9.35 -6.71
C PRO A 132 5.90 7.81 -6.84
N THR A 133 5.79 7.28 -8.06
CA THR A 133 5.72 5.85 -8.39
C THR A 133 6.78 5.46 -9.42
N LEU A 134 7.03 4.16 -9.58
CA LEU A 134 7.88 3.61 -10.64
C LEU A 134 7.29 3.66 -12.05
N PHE A 135 5.97 3.91 -12.19
CA PHE A 135 5.28 3.76 -13.48
C PHE A 135 5.53 4.88 -14.50
N GLY A 136 6.29 5.93 -14.16
CA GLY A 136 6.66 6.97 -15.12
C GLY A 136 5.44 7.59 -15.82
N SER A 137 5.42 7.58 -17.15
CA SER A 137 4.27 8.07 -17.95
C SER A 137 3.04 7.17 -17.87
N ARG A 138 3.20 5.86 -17.65
CA ARG A 138 2.08 4.89 -17.59
C ARG A 138 1.20 5.07 -16.35
N LEU A 139 1.66 5.85 -15.37
CA LEU A 139 0.91 6.13 -14.15
C LEU A 139 -0.46 6.76 -14.45
N LEU A 140 -0.52 7.73 -15.38
CA LEU A 140 -1.77 8.42 -15.68
C LEU A 140 -2.79 7.49 -16.36
N ASP A 141 -2.32 6.65 -17.28
CA ASP A 141 -3.17 5.66 -17.94
C ASP A 141 -3.71 4.66 -16.92
N LEU A 142 -2.87 4.17 -16.01
CA LEU A 142 -3.29 3.29 -14.93
C LEU A 142 -4.34 3.95 -14.03
N ILE A 143 -4.13 5.20 -13.63
CA ILE A 143 -5.10 5.94 -12.80
C ILE A 143 -6.42 6.12 -13.54
N LYS A 144 -6.38 6.52 -14.82
CA LYS A 144 -7.59 6.64 -15.65
C LYS A 144 -8.33 5.32 -15.73
N ILE A 145 -7.64 4.21 -16.00
CA ILE A 145 -8.23 2.86 -16.02
C ILE A 145 -8.88 2.56 -14.67
N LEU A 146 -8.18 2.78 -13.55
CA LEU A 146 -8.71 2.51 -12.22
C LEU A 146 -9.94 3.36 -11.89
N LEU A 147 -9.99 4.63 -12.33
CA LEU A 147 -11.13 5.53 -12.12
C LEU A 147 -12.32 5.20 -13.01
N ILE A 148 -12.08 4.87 -14.28
CA ILE A 148 -13.13 4.39 -15.20
C ILE A 148 -13.76 3.13 -14.61
N LYS A 149 -12.93 2.19 -14.11
CA LYS A 149 -13.41 0.99 -13.43
C LYS A 149 -14.20 1.34 -12.16
N LYS A 150 -13.70 2.24 -11.31
CA LYS A 150 -14.42 2.71 -10.11
C LYS A 150 -15.82 3.23 -10.47
N MET A 151 -15.91 4.06 -11.50
CA MET A 151 -17.17 4.65 -11.98
C MET A 151 -18.11 3.61 -12.58
N ARG A 152 -17.61 2.78 -13.52
CA ARG A 152 -18.39 1.76 -14.22
C ARG A 152 -18.95 0.71 -13.27
N PHE A 153 -18.18 0.33 -12.25
CA PHE A 153 -18.56 -0.73 -11.34
C PHE A 153 -19.22 -0.25 -10.07
N GLY A 154 -19.14 1.04 -9.74
CA GLY A 154 -19.81 1.60 -8.57
C GLY A 154 -19.50 0.87 -7.27
N ASP A 155 -18.25 0.40 -7.09
CA ASP A 155 -17.88 -0.53 -6.00
C ASP A 155 -18.27 0.03 -4.62
N ASP A 156 -18.22 1.35 -4.41
CA ASP A 156 -18.66 2.05 -3.18
C ASP A 156 -20.17 1.88 -2.91
N LYS A 157 -21.00 2.04 -3.96
CA LYS A 157 -22.46 1.87 -3.86
C LYS A 157 -22.82 0.42 -3.54
N PHE A 158 -22.16 -0.53 -4.22
CA PHE A 158 -22.40 -1.95 -3.97
C PHE A 158 -21.90 -2.40 -2.61
N ALA A 159 -20.79 -1.84 -2.11
CA ALA A 159 -20.33 -2.10 -0.75
C ALA A 159 -21.35 -1.65 0.30
N ASN A 160 -21.90 -0.44 0.15
CA ASN A 160 -22.93 0.09 1.05
C ASN A 160 -24.20 -0.76 1.03
N LEU A 161 -24.68 -1.13 -0.17
CA LEU A 161 -25.84 -2.01 -0.32
C LEU A 161 -25.58 -3.38 0.31
N PHE A 162 -24.41 -3.96 0.09
CA PHE A 162 -24.01 -5.23 0.68
C PHE A 162 -24.02 -5.19 2.22
N LEU A 163 -23.47 -4.12 2.81
CA LEU A 163 -23.46 -3.94 4.27
C LEU A 163 -24.88 -3.81 4.83
N GLN A 164 -25.74 -3.03 4.18
CA GLN A 164 -27.15 -2.88 4.58
C GLN A 164 -27.90 -4.21 4.52
N GLN A 165 -27.69 -5.01 3.48
CA GLN A 165 -28.36 -6.30 3.31
C GLN A 165 -27.87 -7.38 4.28
N THR A 166 -26.64 -7.28 4.78
CA THR A 166 -26.03 -8.33 5.61
C THR A 166 -26.05 -8.03 7.11
N GLN A 167 -26.42 -6.81 7.54
CA GLN A 167 -26.33 -6.36 8.94
C GLN A 167 -27.11 -7.21 9.95
N ALA A 168 -28.17 -7.90 9.52
CA ALA A 168 -29.03 -8.72 10.39
C ALA A 168 -29.07 -10.21 9.97
N THR A 169 -28.14 -10.67 9.15
CA THR A 169 -28.13 -12.06 8.68
C THR A 169 -27.33 -12.99 9.61
N LYS A 170 -27.55 -14.29 9.43
CA LYS A 170 -26.64 -15.31 9.98
C LYS A 170 -25.29 -15.26 9.28
N TYR A 171 -24.25 -15.75 9.94
CA TYR A 171 -22.91 -15.78 9.38
C TYR A 171 -22.81 -16.63 8.11
N SER A 172 -23.50 -17.77 8.05
CA SER A 172 -23.55 -18.63 6.87
C SER A 172 -24.08 -17.90 5.62
N ASP A 173 -25.13 -17.11 5.77
CA ASP A 173 -25.72 -16.33 4.66
C ASP A 173 -24.83 -15.15 4.27
N PHE A 174 -24.19 -14.50 5.25
CA PHE A 174 -23.16 -13.51 4.98
C PHE A 174 -22.05 -14.08 4.09
N LYS A 175 -21.54 -15.29 4.37
CA LYS A 175 -20.48 -15.91 3.57
C LYS A 175 -20.90 -16.16 2.11
N LYS A 176 -22.15 -16.58 1.88
CA LYS A 176 -22.70 -16.77 0.53
C LYS A 176 -22.81 -15.42 -0.20
N SER A 177 -23.38 -14.42 0.46
CA SER A 177 -23.52 -13.07 -0.09
C SER A 177 -22.17 -12.43 -0.37
N LEU A 178 -21.17 -12.64 0.50
CA LEU A 178 -19.82 -12.12 0.35
C LEU A 178 -19.15 -12.67 -0.92
N LEU A 179 -19.29 -13.97 -1.19
CA LEU A 179 -18.78 -14.57 -2.42
C LEU A 179 -19.41 -13.90 -3.65
N GLY A 180 -20.73 -13.73 -3.66
CA GLY A 180 -21.45 -13.06 -4.76
C GLY A 180 -20.98 -11.62 -4.96
N TYR A 181 -20.85 -10.85 -3.88
CA TYR A 181 -20.35 -9.47 -3.90
C TYR A 181 -18.93 -9.38 -4.46
N LEU A 182 -18.02 -10.26 -4.00
CA LEU A 182 -16.64 -10.27 -4.47
C LEU A 182 -16.53 -10.59 -5.97
N MET A 183 -17.32 -11.55 -6.45
CA MET A 183 -17.31 -11.98 -7.86
C MET A 183 -18.08 -11.05 -8.81
N LEU A 184 -18.87 -10.10 -8.30
CA LEU A 184 -19.57 -9.12 -9.13
C LEU A 184 -18.59 -8.35 -10.03
N ASN A 185 -18.87 -8.23 -11.32
CA ASN A 185 -18.06 -7.46 -12.27
C ASN A 185 -16.58 -7.88 -12.38
N VAL A 186 -16.26 -9.16 -12.15
CA VAL A 186 -14.94 -9.73 -12.46
C VAL A 186 -14.86 -10.01 -13.97
N GLU A 187 -13.98 -9.29 -14.67
CA GLU A 187 -13.88 -9.29 -16.15
C GLU A 187 -13.03 -10.45 -16.73
N ASP A 188 -12.36 -11.26 -15.90
CA ASP A 188 -11.53 -12.39 -16.34
C ASP A 188 -12.24 -13.74 -16.06
N PRO A 189 -12.76 -14.44 -17.07
CA PRO A 189 -13.47 -15.70 -16.88
C PRO A 189 -12.58 -16.81 -16.31
N LYS A 190 -11.31 -16.89 -16.72
CA LYS A 190 -10.41 -17.98 -16.30
C LYS A 190 -9.87 -17.71 -14.90
N GLY A 191 -9.30 -16.53 -14.65
CA GLY A 191 -8.81 -16.15 -13.33
C GLY A 191 -9.95 -16.01 -12.31
N GLY A 192 -11.10 -15.49 -12.73
CA GLY A 192 -12.29 -15.33 -11.91
C GLY A 192 -12.86 -16.68 -11.45
N THR A 193 -12.97 -17.67 -12.32
CA THR A 193 -13.45 -19.01 -11.93
C THR A 193 -12.49 -19.73 -10.98
N PHE A 194 -11.18 -19.60 -11.19
CA PHE A 194 -10.18 -20.14 -10.27
C PHE A 194 -10.30 -19.50 -8.86
N ILE A 195 -10.33 -18.17 -8.79
CA ILE A 195 -10.49 -17.45 -7.54
C ILE A 195 -11.83 -17.81 -6.88
N GLN A 196 -12.93 -17.83 -7.63
CA GLN A 196 -14.24 -18.17 -7.11
C GLN A 196 -14.23 -19.55 -6.45
N LYS A 197 -13.72 -20.59 -7.13
CA LYS A 197 -13.61 -21.93 -6.56
C LYS A 197 -12.84 -21.95 -5.25
N ARG A 198 -11.70 -21.25 -5.21
CA ARG A 198 -10.86 -21.20 -4.01
C ARG A 198 -11.52 -20.44 -2.85
N LEU A 199 -12.18 -19.31 -3.14
CA LEU A 199 -12.93 -18.56 -2.13
C LEU A 199 -14.12 -19.37 -1.60
N THR A 200 -14.85 -20.08 -2.46
CA THR A 200 -15.94 -20.97 -2.04
C THR A 200 -15.44 -22.03 -1.05
N GLN A 201 -14.35 -22.72 -1.38
CA GLN A 201 -13.78 -23.76 -0.51
C GLN A 201 -13.41 -23.22 0.88
N ILE A 202 -12.83 -22.02 0.92
CA ILE A 202 -12.39 -21.40 2.17
C ILE A 202 -13.58 -20.88 2.96
N LEU A 203 -14.54 -20.21 2.33
CA LEU A 203 -15.73 -19.70 3.01
C LEU A 203 -16.61 -20.82 3.56
N VAL A 204 -16.77 -21.92 2.82
CA VAL A 204 -17.52 -23.09 3.32
C VAL A 204 -16.82 -23.72 4.52
N SER A 205 -15.49 -23.81 4.52
CA SER A 205 -14.74 -24.46 5.61
C SER A 205 -14.46 -23.56 6.82
N PHE A 206 -14.38 -22.25 6.63
CA PHE A 206 -13.94 -21.32 7.66
C PHE A 206 -15.04 -21.06 8.69
N GLN A 207 -14.70 -21.30 9.97
CA GLN A 207 -15.54 -21.00 11.13
C GLN A 207 -16.97 -21.56 11.05
N LYS A 208 -17.12 -22.79 10.56
CA LYS A 208 -18.42 -23.48 10.46
C LYS A 208 -19.22 -23.49 11.76
N ASN A 209 -18.53 -23.56 12.90
CA ASN A 209 -19.17 -23.58 14.23
C ASN A 209 -19.95 -22.29 14.53
N HIS A 210 -19.66 -21.20 13.82
CA HIS A 210 -20.32 -19.91 13.95
C HIS A 210 -21.37 -19.66 12.85
N ASP A 211 -21.67 -20.64 11.99
CA ASP A 211 -22.56 -20.46 10.82
C ASP A 211 -23.98 -20.00 11.18
N GLU A 212 -24.46 -20.42 12.36
CA GLU A 212 -25.77 -20.05 12.89
C GLU A 212 -25.72 -18.79 13.77
N ASP A 213 -24.52 -18.29 14.10
CA ASP A 213 -24.38 -17.09 14.90
C ASP A 213 -24.83 -15.86 14.12
N ARG A 214 -25.32 -14.87 14.87
CA ARG A 214 -25.62 -13.56 14.32
C ARG A 214 -24.33 -12.90 13.83
N LEU A 215 -24.36 -12.36 12.62
CA LEU A 215 -23.23 -11.64 12.07
C LEU A 215 -22.79 -10.51 12.99
N ASN A 216 -21.48 -10.42 13.22
CA ASN A 216 -20.86 -9.35 13.98
C ASN A 216 -19.55 -8.88 13.30
N SER A 217 -19.04 -7.73 13.75
CA SER A 217 -17.85 -7.11 13.16
C SER A 217 -16.59 -7.97 13.29
N ALA A 218 -16.47 -8.78 14.35
CA ALA A 218 -15.33 -9.67 14.56
C ALA A 218 -15.31 -10.81 13.52
N LEU A 219 -16.46 -11.44 13.25
CA LEU A 219 -16.61 -12.46 12.22
C LEU A 219 -16.33 -11.88 10.82
N ILE A 220 -16.82 -10.67 10.53
CA ILE A 220 -16.52 -9.97 9.26
C ILE A 220 -15.02 -9.75 9.12
N LEU A 221 -14.37 -9.22 10.15
CA LEU A 221 -12.93 -8.93 10.14
C LEU A 221 -12.10 -10.20 9.97
N GLN A 222 -12.40 -11.26 10.73
CA GLN A 222 -11.68 -12.54 10.64
C GLN A 222 -11.86 -13.19 9.26
N THR A 223 -13.06 -13.11 8.69
CA THR A 223 -13.33 -13.56 7.31
C THR A 223 -12.50 -12.77 6.31
N CYS A 224 -12.52 -11.43 6.40
CA CYS A 224 -11.75 -10.57 5.51
C CYS A 224 -10.24 -10.86 5.60
N LYS A 225 -9.69 -11.01 6.82
CA LYS A 225 -8.29 -11.41 7.04
C LYS A 225 -7.96 -12.75 6.37
N LYS A 226 -8.84 -13.75 6.50
CA LYS A 226 -8.66 -15.07 5.89
C LYS A 226 -8.66 -15.00 4.36
N ILE A 227 -9.57 -14.22 3.78
CA ILE A 227 -9.63 -13.99 2.33
C ILE A 227 -8.38 -13.24 1.87
N ILE A 228 -7.98 -12.18 2.57
CA ILE A 228 -6.77 -11.40 2.24
C ILE A 228 -5.55 -12.32 2.18
N ASN A 229 -5.35 -13.14 3.22
CA ASN A 229 -4.23 -14.08 3.26
C ASN A 229 -4.26 -15.02 2.04
N THR A 230 -5.43 -15.58 1.73
CA THR A 230 -5.60 -16.46 0.56
C THR A 230 -5.23 -15.78 -0.76
N LEU A 231 -5.72 -14.54 -0.96
CA LEU A 231 -5.45 -13.78 -2.18
C LEU A 231 -3.97 -13.42 -2.30
N LEU A 232 -3.31 -13.09 -1.19
CA LEU A 232 -1.86 -12.84 -1.16
C LEU A 232 -1.05 -14.10 -1.46
N THR A 233 -1.40 -15.26 -0.88
CA THR A 233 -0.75 -16.54 -1.21
C THR A 233 -0.92 -16.91 -2.68
N ASN A 234 -2.07 -16.61 -3.28
CA ASN A 234 -2.25 -16.82 -4.72
C ASN A 234 -1.39 -15.85 -5.53
N ALA A 235 -1.30 -14.59 -5.11
CA ALA A 235 -0.50 -13.58 -5.79
C ALA A 235 1.02 -13.83 -5.66
N GLN A 236 1.49 -14.42 -4.55
CA GLN A 236 2.88 -14.90 -4.41
C GLN A 236 3.31 -15.73 -5.63
N SER A 237 2.52 -16.75 -5.98
CA SER A 237 2.85 -17.63 -7.11
C SER A 237 2.98 -16.88 -8.44
N THR A 238 2.30 -15.75 -8.60
CA THR A 238 2.37 -14.92 -9.81
C THR A 238 3.50 -13.88 -9.77
N PHE A 239 4.04 -13.58 -8.59
CA PHE A 239 5.19 -12.67 -8.45
C PHE A 239 6.53 -13.34 -8.78
N PHE A 240 6.66 -14.66 -8.63
CA PHE A 240 7.90 -15.40 -8.87
C PHE A 240 8.11 -15.83 -10.33
N ASP A 241 7.04 -16.14 -11.06
CA ASP A 241 7.16 -16.80 -12.38
C ASP A 241 6.63 -15.93 -13.53
N ALA A 242 7.47 -15.04 -14.04
CA ALA A 242 7.23 -14.41 -15.35
C ALA A 242 7.46 -15.37 -16.54
N SER A 243 8.09 -16.53 -16.31
CA SER A 243 8.53 -17.48 -17.33
C SER A 243 7.68 -18.75 -17.42
N THR A 244 6.85 -19.07 -16.42
CA THR A 244 6.00 -20.27 -16.50
C THR A 244 4.72 -19.95 -17.25
N THR A 245 4.57 -20.58 -18.41
CA THR A 245 3.36 -20.68 -19.21
C THR A 245 2.29 -21.55 -18.53
N THR A 246 2.14 -21.47 -17.20
CA THR A 246 1.09 -22.20 -16.49
C THR A 246 -0.22 -21.38 -16.49
N PRO A 247 -1.31 -21.90 -17.06
CA PRO A 247 -2.58 -21.17 -17.21
C PRO A 247 -3.37 -20.98 -15.90
N THR A 248 -2.77 -21.28 -14.75
CA THR A 248 -3.42 -21.35 -13.42
C THR A 248 -3.21 -20.10 -12.56
N GLN A 249 -2.47 -19.12 -13.04
CA GLN A 249 -2.16 -17.91 -12.29
C GLN A 249 -3.27 -16.85 -12.41
N ALA A 250 -3.85 -16.44 -11.29
CA ALA A 250 -4.83 -15.36 -11.28
C ALA A 250 -4.14 -14.00 -11.50
N ASN A 251 -4.66 -13.20 -12.43
CA ASN A 251 -4.11 -11.88 -12.72
C ASN A 251 -4.02 -11.03 -11.44
N PRO A 252 -2.84 -10.47 -11.08
CA PRO A 252 -2.64 -9.69 -9.86
C PRO A 252 -3.63 -8.51 -9.73
N LEU A 253 -4.13 -7.97 -10.85
CA LEU A 253 -5.15 -6.93 -10.86
C LEU A 253 -6.50 -7.39 -10.29
N ILE A 254 -6.84 -8.67 -10.44
CA ILE A 254 -8.06 -9.24 -9.82
C ILE A 254 -7.89 -9.24 -8.31
N SER A 255 -6.72 -9.66 -7.80
CA SER A 255 -6.43 -9.62 -6.36
C SER A 255 -6.52 -8.20 -5.81
N ILE A 256 -5.93 -7.21 -6.50
CA ILE A 256 -6.02 -5.78 -6.11
C ILE A 256 -7.47 -5.33 -6.02
N ARG A 257 -8.28 -5.65 -7.03
CA ARG A 257 -9.71 -5.32 -7.02
C ARG A 257 -10.44 -5.95 -5.84
N LEU A 258 -10.17 -7.22 -5.56
CA LEU A 258 -10.79 -7.93 -4.44
C LEU A 258 -10.35 -7.36 -3.10
N PHE A 259 -9.08 -6.95 -2.95
CA PHE A 259 -8.64 -6.23 -1.76
C PHE A 259 -9.44 -4.94 -1.57
N VAL A 260 -9.57 -4.12 -2.62
CA VAL A 260 -10.37 -2.88 -2.56
C VAL A 260 -11.79 -3.16 -2.09
N LYS A 261 -12.48 -4.14 -2.70
CA LYS A 261 -13.84 -4.53 -2.28
C LYS A 261 -13.92 -4.94 -0.81
N LEU A 262 -12.95 -5.73 -0.33
CA LEU A 262 -12.89 -6.13 1.08
C LEU A 262 -12.70 -4.93 2.02
N LEU A 263 -11.87 -3.96 1.63
CA LEU A 263 -11.62 -2.77 2.42
C LEU A 263 -12.82 -1.81 2.46
N LEU A 264 -13.62 -1.77 1.39
CA LEU A 264 -14.86 -0.99 1.38
C LEU A 264 -15.91 -1.52 2.37
N ILE A 265 -15.97 -2.84 2.57
CA ILE A 265 -16.90 -3.46 3.53
C ILE A 265 -16.30 -3.59 4.94
N CYS A 266 -14.97 -3.68 5.05
CA CYS A 266 -14.26 -3.85 6.32
C CYS A 266 -12.97 -3.02 6.32
N PRO A 267 -13.04 -1.70 6.59
CA PRO A 267 -11.87 -0.83 6.62
C PRO A 267 -10.80 -1.30 7.63
N ALA A 268 -11.22 -1.91 8.75
CA ALA A 268 -10.33 -2.47 9.77
C ALA A 268 -9.41 -3.59 9.24
N ALA A 269 -9.72 -4.19 8.09
CA ALA A 269 -8.86 -5.18 7.45
C ALA A 269 -7.65 -4.55 6.73
N GLN A 270 -7.63 -3.23 6.51
CA GLN A 270 -6.54 -2.53 5.81
C GLN A 270 -5.21 -2.68 6.53
N THR A 271 -5.19 -2.45 7.84
CA THR A 271 -3.98 -2.59 8.66
C THR A 271 -3.41 -4.00 8.62
N TYR A 272 -4.28 -5.02 8.52
CA TYR A 272 -3.84 -6.40 8.34
C TYR A 272 -3.22 -6.64 6.96
N LEU A 273 -3.87 -6.18 5.88
CA LEU A 273 -3.30 -6.25 4.53
C LEU A 273 -1.92 -5.58 4.49
N GLU A 274 -1.81 -4.37 5.04
CA GLU A 274 -0.55 -3.61 5.06
C GLU A 274 0.55 -4.34 5.86
N SER A 275 0.21 -4.94 7.00
CA SER A 275 1.15 -5.76 7.77
C SER A 275 1.59 -7.02 7.01
N GLN A 276 0.71 -7.66 6.25
CA GLN A 276 1.11 -8.81 5.43
C GLN A 276 2.07 -8.38 4.31
N ILE A 277 1.80 -7.24 3.65
CA ILE A 277 2.71 -6.68 2.64
C ILE A 277 4.08 -6.34 3.25
N ALA A 278 4.15 -5.90 4.50
CA ALA A 278 5.43 -5.69 5.19
C ALA A 278 6.29 -6.97 5.25
N GLY A 279 5.68 -8.09 5.66
CA GLY A 279 6.37 -9.39 5.68
C GLY A 279 6.83 -9.84 4.29
N PHE A 280 6.07 -9.49 3.25
CA PHE A 280 6.51 -9.69 1.87
C PHE A 280 7.71 -8.83 1.49
N ILE A 281 7.70 -7.55 1.86
CA ILE A 281 8.82 -6.65 1.59
C ILE A 281 10.09 -7.18 2.25
N GLU A 282 10.01 -7.63 3.51
CA GLU A 282 11.13 -8.24 4.23
C GLU A 282 11.62 -9.53 3.55
N TYR A 283 10.70 -10.35 3.05
CA TYR A 283 11.06 -11.56 2.30
C TYR A 283 11.74 -11.24 0.96
N TYR A 284 11.21 -10.30 0.17
CA TYR A 284 11.78 -9.95 -1.14
C TYR A 284 13.03 -9.07 -1.03
N ALA A 285 13.27 -8.46 0.14
CA ALA A 285 14.47 -7.68 0.43
C ALA A 285 15.77 -8.49 0.31
N SER A 286 15.72 -9.83 0.44
CA SER A 286 16.88 -10.71 0.27
C SER A 286 17.15 -11.13 -1.18
N TYR A 287 16.33 -10.71 -2.13
CA TYR A 287 16.44 -11.10 -3.55
C TYR A 287 16.93 -9.93 -4.40
N PRO A 288 17.60 -10.20 -5.54
CA PRO A 288 17.97 -9.15 -6.49
C PRO A 288 16.75 -8.38 -7.02
N GLU A 289 16.92 -7.07 -7.24
CA GLU A 289 15.83 -6.21 -7.74
C GLU A 289 15.25 -6.68 -9.08
N SER A 290 16.07 -7.32 -9.94
CA SER A 290 15.63 -7.88 -11.21
C SER A 290 14.61 -9.01 -11.06
N GLU A 291 14.68 -9.77 -9.97
CA GLU A 291 13.76 -10.89 -9.69
C GLU A 291 12.48 -10.42 -8.98
N CYS A 292 12.52 -9.22 -8.37
CA CYS A 292 11.40 -8.69 -7.59
C CYS A 292 10.43 -7.82 -8.41
N GLN A 293 10.62 -7.66 -9.72
CA GLN A 293 9.87 -6.72 -10.55
C GLN A 293 8.35 -6.97 -10.51
N GLY A 294 7.91 -8.23 -10.49
CA GLY A 294 6.49 -8.58 -10.38
C GLY A 294 5.86 -8.09 -9.07
N PHE A 295 6.55 -8.34 -7.95
CA PHE A 295 6.11 -7.90 -6.63
C PHE A 295 6.13 -6.36 -6.51
N VAL A 296 7.20 -5.72 -6.96
CA VAL A 296 7.34 -4.25 -6.97
C VAL A 296 6.19 -3.60 -7.75
N ASN A 297 5.88 -4.11 -8.96
CA ASN A 297 4.76 -3.63 -9.76
C ASN A 297 3.42 -3.82 -9.02
N PHE A 298 3.21 -4.97 -8.38
CA PHE A 298 2.00 -5.22 -7.61
C PHE A 298 1.83 -4.25 -6.44
N VAL A 299 2.88 -4.00 -5.66
CA VAL A 299 2.83 -3.05 -4.54
C VAL A 299 2.55 -1.63 -5.05
N GLU A 300 3.14 -1.20 -6.16
CA GLU A 300 2.86 0.10 -6.76
C GLU A 300 1.39 0.23 -7.18
N VAL A 301 0.83 -0.76 -7.89
CA VAL A 301 -0.59 -0.73 -8.30
C VAL A 301 -1.50 -0.78 -7.07
N LEU A 302 -1.14 -1.56 -6.05
CA LEU A 302 -1.89 -1.61 -4.80
C LEU A 302 -1.89 -0.25 -4.10
N ASN A 303 -0.75 0.42 -4.00
CA ASN A 303 -0.64 1.76 -3.40
C ASN A 303 -1.54 2.78 -4.10
N ILE A 304 -1.51 2.78 -5.43
CA ILE A 304 -2.35 3.66 -6.25
C ILE A 304 -3.83 3.33 -6.05
N ALA A 305 -4.19 2.04 -6.06
CA ALA A 305 -5.57 1.60 -5.85
C ALA A 305 -6.08 1.99 -4.45
N LEU A 306 -5.28 1.78 -3.40
CA LEU A 306 -5.64 2.20 -2.04
C LEU A 306 -5.83 3.71 -1.95
N ALA A 307 -4.95 4.50 -2.57
CA ALA A 307 -5.08 5.96 -2.61
C ALA A 307 -6.35 6.43 -3.33
N ILE A 308 -6.80 5.73 -4.38
CA ILE A 308 -8.00 6.09 -5.15
C ILE A 308 -9.30 5.64 -4.48
N TYR A 309 -9.32 4.46 -3.85
CA TYR A 309 -10.55 3.83 -3.39
C TYR A 309 -10.83 3.97 -1.90
N THR A 310 -9.80 4.08 -1.05
CA THR A 310 -10.00 4.00 0.42
C THR A 310 -9.93 5.35 1.14
N ASP A 311 -9.70 6.45 0.42
CA ASP A 311 -9.25 7.71 1.02
C ASP A 311 -10.07 8.95 0.65
N THR A 312 -9.91 10.00 1.46
CA THR A 312 -10.67 11.26 1.47
C THR A 312 -10.40 12.19 0.27
N VAL A 313 -9.38 11.91 -0.53
CA VAL A 313 -9.08 12.67 -1.75
C VAL A 313 -9.94 12.12 -2.87
N ASN A 314 -10.92 12.91 -3.31
CA ASN A 314 -11.83 12.50 -4.36
C ASN A 314 -11.19 12.73 -5.73
N TYR A 315 -10.86 11.63 -6.40
CA TYR A 315 -10.48 11.64 -7.81
C TYR A 315 -11.75 11.56 -8.66
N SER A 316 -11.99 12.59 -9.48
CA SER A 316 -13.12 12.66 -10.39
C SER A 316 -12.62 12.53 -11.82
N LEU A 317 -13.35 11.80 -12.65
CA LEU A 317 -13.03 11.67 -14.07
C LEU A 317 -14.05 12.50 -14.87
N LEU A 318 -13.56 13.40 -15.72
CA LEU A 318 -14.40 14.10 -16.69
C LEU A 318 -14.06 13.62 -18.09
N GLU A 319 -15.09 13.21 -18.81
CA GLU A 319 -15.02 12.94 -20.24
C GLU A 319 -15.10 14.28 -20.98
N VAL A 320 -14.03 14.59 -21.72
CA VAL A 320 -13.99 15.72 -22.64
C VAL A 320 -14.50 15.18 -23.96
N LYS A 321 -15.71 15.61 -24.37
CA LYS A 321 -16.26 15.25 -25.68
C LYS A 321 -15.29 15.72 -26.77
N SER A 322 -14.57 14.79 -27.37
CA SER A 322 -13.98 14.98 -28.69
C SER A 322 -15.08 14.68 -29.71
N GLU A 323 -15.49 15.70 -30.46
CA GLU A 323 -16.29 15.49 -31.66
C GLU A 323 -15.52 14.52 -32.57
N GLN A 324 -16.17 13.41 -32.91
CA GLN A 324 -15.70 12.30 -33.76
C GLN A 324 -14.82 11.24 -33.06
N GLN A 325 -15.46 10.12 -32.67
CA GLN A 325 -15.11 8.80 -33.19
C GLN A 325 -16.20 7.78 -32.83
N GLU A 326 -17.03 7.45 -33.82
CA GLU A 326 -17.84 6.24 -33.83
C GLU A 326 -16.94 5.01 -34.02
N ASN A 327 -17.27 3.94 -33.30
CA ASN A 327 -16.78 2.57 -33.47
C ASN A 327 -15.30 2.29 -33.19
N ASN A 328 -14.96 2.17 -31.91
CA ASN A 328 -14.00 1.15 -31.46
C ASN A 328 -14.26 0.74 -30.00
N SER A 329 -14.20 -0.56 -29.71
CA SER A 329 -14.44 -1.17 -28.39
C SER A 329 -13.31 -0.94 -27.37
N ALA A 330 -12.30 -0.13 -27.73
CA ALA A 330 -11.19 0.22 -26.86
C ALA A 330 -11.48 1.57 -26.16
N ILE A 331 -11.32 1.61 -24.84
CA ILE A 331 -11.49 2.82 -24.03
C ILE A 331 -10.45 3.87 -24.50
N ASP A 332 -10.90 4.97 -25.10
CA ASP A 332 -10.01 6.08 -25.43
C ASP A 332 -9.64 6.87 -24.16
N LEU A 333 -8.49 6.52 -23.58
CA LEU A 333 -7.96 7.18 -22.39
C LEU A 333 -7.64 8.67 -22.63
N LYS A 334 -7.52 9.14 -23.88
CA LYS A 334 -7.23 10.55 -24.19
C LYS A 334 -8.47 11.44 -24.03
N ALA A 335 -9.67 10.88 -24.14
CA ALA A 335 -10.93 11.57 -23.90
C ALA A 335 -11.15 11.94 -22.42
N TYR A 336 -10.38 11.37 -21.49
CA TYR A 336 -10.61 11.58 -20.05
C TYR A 336 -9.56 12.46 -19.37
N ARG A 337 -10.03 13.36 -18.50
CA ARG A 337 -9.23 14.20 -17.58
C ARG A 337 -9.54 13.80 -16.13
N VAL A 338 -8.51 13.72 -15.27
CA VAL A 338 -8.65 13.35 -13.84
C VAL A 338 -8.52 14.59 -12.94
N PHE A 339 -9.60 14.99 -12.32
CA PHE A 339 -9.62 16.08 -11.36
C PHE A 339 -9.42 15.55 -9.95
N VAL A 340 -8.67 16.29 -9.15
CA VAL A 340 -8.42 15.95 -7.75
C VAL A 340 -9.08 17.00 -6.87
N HIS A 341 -9.98 16.56 -5.99
CA HIS A 341 -10.68 17.42 -5.05
C HIS A 341 -10.31 17.02 -3.62
N HIS A 342 -9.94 18.01 -2.81
CA HIS A 342 -9.78 17.85 -1.37
C HIS A 342 -11.09 18.24 -0.71
N GLN A 343 -11.79 17.32 -0.05
CA GLN A 343 -12.86 17.70 0.87
C GLN A 343 -12.22 18.09 2.21
N PRO A 344 -12.42 19.31 2.72
CA PRO A 344 -12.09 19.59 4.11
C PRO A 344 -12.96 18.72 5.02
N GLN A 345 -12.34 18.09 6.02
CA GLN A 345 -13.05 17.34 7.07
C GLN A 345 -13.79 18.28 8.01
#